data_AF-A0A166C8W1-F1
#
_entry.id   AF-A0A166C8W1-F1
#
_cell.length_a   1.000
_cell.length_b   1.000
_cell.length_c   1.000
_cell.angle_alpha   90.00
_cell.angle_beta   90.00
_cell.angle_gamma   90.00
#
_symmetry.space_group_name_H-M   'P 1'
#
loop_
_entity.id
_entity.type
_entity.pdbx_description
1 polymer ?
#
loop_
_entity_poly.entity_id
_entity_poly.type
_entity_poly.pdbx_seq_one_letter_code
_entity_poly.pdbx_strand_id
1 'polypeptide(L)'
;MQPPLDPVAPLKATANRWMPATLKAGTNVKMNSPVIVEQKVNALLNNLTIRSFDSISDQIIGWANRSEKERDGRTLIQVIRLVFERAKDEENLSEMYARLCRKITDQISMKVQDDDILDNEGKPFAGGQLFRKYLLNRCQEDFERGWAVKEAASAAAAAKATKDAAAKESAAKGGDVGGVESFSDEYHAVARAKRRGLGLIRFIGELFKLQMLTERIMHECIKKLLGNIENPEEEDIESLCTLLTTVGSVIDTPQARAHMDVYFSRMKGLAKSEKVNSRMAFMLQDVIELRSNGWKSRKGTARVSSNMPDML
;
A
#
# COMPACT_ATOMS: atom_id res chain seq x y z
N MET A 1 -3.39 -50.88 -29.66
CA MET A 1 -2.39 -49.85 -30.01
C MET A 1 -3.13 -48.52 -30.15
N GLN A 2 -2.78 -47.52 -29.35
CA GLN A 2 -3.30 -46.16 -29.57
C GLN A 2 -2.75 -45.62 -30.90
N PRO A 3 -3.56 -44.92 -31.72
CA PRO A 3 -3.07 -44.28 -32.92
C PRO A 3 -2.02 -43.20 -32.55
N PRO A 4 -0.98 -43.01 -33.39
CA PRO A 4 0.01 -41.97 -33.16
C PRO A 4 -0.68 -40.60 -33.15
N LEU A 5 -0.33 -39.76 -32.17
CA LEU A 5 -0.83 -38.38 -32.10
C LEU A 5 -0.39 -37.63 -33.35
N ASP A 6 -1.35 -36.94 -33.99
CA ASP A 6 -1.07 -36.12 -35.17
C ASP A 6 0.00 -35.07 -34.87
N PRO A 7 0.90 -34.76 -35.83
CA PRO A 7 1.95 -33.77 -35.64
C PRO A 7 1.34 -32.39 -35.38
N VAL A 8 1.45 -31.91 -34.15
CA VAL A 8 0.97 -30.59 -33.75
C VAL A 8 1.82 -29.53 -34.43
N ALA A 9 1.19 -28.72 -35.29
CA ALA A 9 1.84 -27.62 -35.97
C ALA A 9 2.44 -26.61 -34.96
N PRO A 10 3.66 -26.08 -35.18
CA PRO A 10 4.27 -25.11 -34.29
C PRO A 10 3.39 -23.86 -34.11
N LEU A 11 3.31 -23.37 -32.87
CA LEU A 11 2.51 -22.18 -32.53
C LEU A 11 2.95 -20.97 -33.36
N LYS A 12 2.00 -20.36 -34.10
CA LYS A 12 2.25 -19.13 -34.86
C LYS A 12 2.53 -17.97 -33.91
N ALA A 13 3.63 -17.28 -34.14
CA ALA A 13 4.00 -16.10 -33.38
C ALA A 13 2.98 -14.97 -33.60
N THR A 14 2.35 -14.49 -32.52
CA THR A 14 1.48 -13.31 -32.56
C THR A 14 2.30 -12.02 -32.51
N ALA A 15 1.80 -10.95 -33.12
CA ALA A 15 2.47 -9.65 -33.16
C ALA A 15 2.78 -9.07 -31.77
N ASN A 16 1.94 -9.37 -30.77
CA ASN A 16 2.07 -8.90 -29.39
C ASN A 16 2.72 -9.93 -28.45
N ARG A 17 3.42 -10.94 -28.97
CA ARG A 17 4.06 -11.95 -28.11
C ARG A 17 5.12 -11.30 -27.22
N TRP A 18 5.22 -11.77 -25.99
CA TRP A 18 6.35 -11.40 -25.12
C TRP A 18 7.66 -11.87 -25.76
N MET A 19 8.64 -10.98 -25.86
CA MET A 19 9.96 -11.30 -26.38
C MET A 19 11.03 -10.99 -25.33
N PRO A 20 11.88 -11.97 -24.97
CA PRO A 20 13.01 -11.77 -24.07
C PRO A 20 13.88 -10.59 -24.49
N ALA A 21 14.40 -9.84 -23.51
CA ALA A 21 15.30 -8.71 -23.77
C ALA A 21 16.59 -9.13 -24.50
N THR A 22 17.04 -10.37 -24.32
CA THR A 22 18.18 -10.96 -25.04
C THR A 22 17.97 -11.03 -26.56
N LEU A 23 16.71 -11.09 -27.02
CA LEU A 23 16.34 -11.09 -28.44
C LEU A 23 16.03 -9.69 -28.99
N LYS A 24 16.02 -8.66 -28.13
CA LYS A 24 15.80 -7.25 -28.51
C LYS A 24 17.12 -6.44 -28.58
N ALA A 25 18.26 -7.11 -28.46
CA ALA A 25 19.59 -6.50 -28.36
C ALA A 25 20.04 -5.86 -29.69
N GLY A 26 19.53 -4.65 -29.95
CA GLY A 26 20.00 -3.76 -31.02
C GLY A 26 19.87 -2.26 -30.66
N THR A 27 19.33 -1.94 -29.49
CA THR A 27 19.19 -0.55 -29.02
C THR A 27 20.21 -0.28 -27.93
N ASN A 28 21.11 0.67 -28.16
CA ASN A 28 22.07 1.16 -27.18
C ASN A 28 21.34 2.00 -26.11
N VAL A 29 20.57 1.33 -25.25
CA VAL A 29 19.80 1.97 -24.18
C VAL A 29 20.76 2.30 -23.04
N LYS A 30 20.87 3.59 -22.69
CA LYS A 30 21.69 4.04 -21.56
C LYS A 30 21.32 3.25 -20.30
N MET A 31 22.33 2.83 -19.54
CA MET A 31 22.21 2.02 -18.32
C MET A 31 21.36 2.69 -17.20
N ASN A 32 21.15 4.01 -17.26
CA ASN A 32 20.27 4.78 -16.37
C ASN A 32 18.96 5.23 -17.06
N SER A 33 18.58 4.59 -18.18
CA SER A 33 17.27 4.82 -18.78
C SER A 33 16.17 4.40 -17.81
N PRO A 34 15.06 5.15 -17.70
CA PRO A 34 13.94 4.81 -16.84
C PRO A 34 13.46 3.36 -17.02
N VAL A 35 13.49 2.84 -18.25
CA VAL A 35 13.07 1.46 -18.55
C VAL A 35 14.00 0.43 -17.91
N ILE A 36 15.31 0.67 -17.90
CA ILE A 36 16.30 -0.24 -17.31
C ILE A 36 16.20 -0.22 -15.78
N VAL A 37 16.05 0.97 -15.20
CA VAL A 37 15.81 1.13 -13.76
C VAL A 37 14.56 0.35 -13.36
N GLU A 38 13.45 0.53 -14.07
CA GLU A 38 12.20 -0.17 -13.82
C GLU A 38 12.37 -1.70 -13.87
N GLN A 39 12.97 -2.22 -14.93
CA GLN A 39 13.16 -3.67 -15.09
C GLN A 39 14.03 -4.26 -13.98
N LYS A 40 15.15 -3.61 -13.65
CA LYS A 40 16.10 -4.11 -12.66
C LYS A 40 15.57 -4.01 -11.24
N VAL A 41 14.96 -2.88 -10.89
CA VAL A 41 14.36 -2.68 -9.56
C VAL A 41 13.15 -3.61 -9.37
N ASN A 42 12.29 -3.80 -10.39
CA ASN A 42 11.21 -4.79 -10.29
C ASN A 42 11.73 -6.22 -10.10
N ALA A 43 12.79 -6.61 -10.80
CA ALA A 43 13.39 -7.94 -10.63
C ALA A 43 13.95 -8.13 -9.20
N LEU A 44 14.51 -7.07 -8.61
CA LEU A 44 14.97 -7.08 -7.22
C LEU A 44 13.79 -7.19 -6.25
N LEU A 45 12.75 -6.38 -6.43
CA LEU A 45 11.55 -6.39 -5.58
C LEU A 45 10.83 -7.75 -5.63
N ASN A 46 10.75 -8.39 -6.80
CA ASN A 46 10.17 -9.75 -6.94
C ASN A 46 10.93 -10.80 -6.12
N ASN A 47 12.24 -10.60 -5.89
CA ASN A 47 13.09 -11.52 -5.15
C ASN A 47 13.29 -11.09 -3.69
N LEU A 48 12.67 -9.99 -3.27
CA LEU A 48 12.82 -9.44 -1.93
C LEU A 48 12.10 -10.36 -0.94
N THR A 49 12.88 -10.99 -0.07
CA THR A 49 12.38 -11.85 1.02
C THR A 49 13.14 -11.53 2.29
N ILE A 50 12.66 -12.03 3.44
CA ILE A 50 13.36 -11.89 4.73
C ILE A 50 14.80 -12.44 4.65
N ARG A 51 15.03 -13.53 3.91
CA ARG A 51 16.35 -14.17 3.79
C ARG A 51 17.31 -13.39 2.89
N SER A 52 16.77 -12.81 1.83
CA SER A 52 17.54 -12.05 0.83
C SER A 52 17.53 -10.54 1.10
N PHE A 53 16.95 -10.10 2.22
CA PHE A 53 16.64 -8.71 2.49
C PHE A 53 17.87 -7.81 2.39
N ASP A 54 18.95 -8.14 3.10
CA ASP A 54 20.14 -7.30 3.13
C ASP A 54 20.77 -7.14 1.75
N SER A 55 21.06 -8.26 1.08
CA SER A 55 21.67 -8.26 -0.25
C SER A 55 20.82 -7.52 -1.30
N ILE A 56 19.49 -7.70 -1.29
CA ILE A 56 18.61 -7.09 -2.28
C ILE A 56 18.38 -5.61 -1.97
N SER A 57 18.20 -5.26 -0.70
CA SER A 57 18.04 -3.86 -0.29
C SER A 57 19.30 -3.04 -0.60
N ASP A 58 20.50 -3.60 -0.40
CA ASP A 58 21.76 -2.95 -0.77
C ASP A 58 21.84 -2.71 -2.29
N GLN A 59 21.39 -3.67 -3.10
CA GLN A 59 21.31 -3.51 -4.54
C GLN A 59 20.31 -2.42 -4.95
N ILE A 60 19.13 -2.37 -4.32
CA ILE A 60 18.13 -1.32 -4.56
C ILE A 60 18.70 0.06 -4.19
N ILE A 61 19.41 0.18 -3.06
CA ILE A 61 20.09 1.41 -2.64
C ILE A 61 21.18 1.79 -3.66
N GLY A 62 21.92 0.82 -4.20
CA GLY A 62 22.88 1.05 -5.29
C GLY A 62 22.22 1.63 -6.55
N TRP A 63 20.99 1.22 -6.87
CA TRP A 63 20.21 1.85 -7.95
C TRP A 63 19.74 3.26 -7.59
N ALA A 64 19.26 3.46 -6.36
CA ALA A 64 18.86 4.77 -5.85
C ALA A 64 20.01 5.78 -5.87
N ASN A 65 21.22 5.38 -5.46
CA ASN A 65 22.42 6.21 -5.46
C ASN A 65 22.91 6.61 -6.86
N ARG A 66 22.33 6.08 -7.95
CA ARG A 66 22.65 6.58 -9.28
C ARG A 66 22.15 8.01 -9.52
N SER A 67 21.19 8.47 -8.72
CA SER A 67 20.76 9.87 -8.70
C SER A 67 21.85 10.85 -8.24
N GLU A 68 23.01 10.40 -7.75
CA GLU A 68 24.17 11.29 -7.53
C GLU A 68 24.62 12.06 -8.79
N LYS A 69 24.31 11.52 -9.98
CA LYS A 69 24.64 12.12 -11.27
C LYS A 69 23.46 12.89 -11.89
N GLU A 70 22.40 13.07 -11.12
CA GLU A 70 21.15 13.72 -11.51
C GLU A 70 20.93 14.94 -10.60
N ARG A 71 20.17 15.93 -11.09
CA ARG A 71 19.83 17.14 -10.33
C ARG A 71 18.38 17.18 -9.86
N ASP A 72 17.54 16.32 -10.44
CA ASP A 72 16.09 16.25 -10.26
C ASP A 72 15.66 14.99 -9.47
N GLY A 73 16.63 14.21 -8.96
CA GLY A 73 16.37 12.98 -8.22
C GLY A 73 15.52 11.92 -8.96
N ARG A 74 15.37 11.99 -10.28
CA ARG A 74 14.39 11.19 -11.04
C ARG A 74 14.53 9.67 -10.84
N THR A 75 15.75 9.14 -10.74
CA THR A 75 15.97 7.70 -10.51
C THR A 75 15.51 7.33 -9.09
N LEU A 76 15.80 8.16 -8.10
CA LEU A 76 15.33 7.97 -6.73
C LEU A 76 13.80 7.98 -6.66
N ILE A 77 13.16 8.97 -7.28
CA ILE A 77 11.69 9.07 -7.38
C ILE A 77 11.11 7.80 -8.02
N GLN A 78 11.75 7.29 -9.08
CA GLN A 78 11.31 6.07 -9.75
C GLN A 78 11.45 4.83 -8.85
N VAL A 79 12.56 4.70 -8.11
CA VAL A 79 12.75 3.60 -7.14
C VAL A 79 11.67 3.65 -6.06
N ILE A 80 11.41 4.82 -5.48
CA ILE A 80 10.34 5.02 -4.48
C ILE A 80 9.00 4.60 -5.05
N ARG A 81 8.65 5.07 -6.26
CA ARG A 81 7.40 4.68 -6.92
C ARG A 81 7.26 3.16 -7.04
N LEU A 82 8.31 2.45 -7.44
CA LEU A 82 8.26 1.00 -7.63
C LEU A 82 8.06 0.26 -6.31
N VAL A 83 8.74 0.70 -5.24
CA VAL A 83 8.53 0.16 -3.89
C VAL A 83 7.07 0.37 -3.45
N PHE A 84 6.50 1.55 -3.69
CA PHE A 84 5.11 1.86 -3.33
C PHE A 84 4.10 1.01 -4.10
N GLU A 85 4.27 0.86 -5.41
CA GLU A 85 3.36 0.03 -6.20
C GLU A 85 3.34 -1.42 -5.70
N ARG A 86 4.49 -1.96 -5.29
CA ARG A 86 4.58 -3.30 -4.69
C ARG A 86 3.97 -3.38 -3.31
N ALA A 87 4.23 -2.39 -2.45
CA ALA A 87 3.66 -2.37 -1.12
C ALA A 87 2.12 -2.27 -1.14
N LYS A 88 1.53 -1.59 -2.14
CA LYS A 88 0.07 -1.55 -2.35
C LYS A 88 -0.51 -2.90 -2.74
N ASP A 89 0.20 -3.68 -3.55
CA ASP A 89 -0.27 -4.97 -4.05
C ASP A 89 -0.05 -6.11 -3.03
N GLU A 90 1.01 -6.01 -2.24
CA GLU A 90 1.49 -7.06 -1.34
C GLU A 90 1.39 -6.60 0.13
N GLU A 91 0.17 -6.34 0.60
CA GLU A 91 -0.11 -5.78 1.93
C GLU A 91 0.56 -6.53 3.09
N ASN A 92 0.71 -7.86 2.99
CA ASN A 92 1.34 -8.70 4.01
C ASN A 92 2.84 -8.45 4.16
N LEU A 93 3.47 -7.87 3.14
CA LEU A 93 4.89 -7.52 3.11
C LEU A 93 5.14 -6.04 3.44
N SER A 94 4.10 -5.29 3.83
CA SER A 94 4.19 -3.86 4.20
C SER A 94 5.32 -3.56 5.19
N GLU A 95 5.50 -4.39 6.22
CA GLU A 95 6.56 -4.22 7.21
C GLU A 95 7.96 -4.34 6.56
N MET A 96 8.14 -5.30 5.66
CA MET A 96 9.40 -5.50 4.95
C MET A 96 9.70 -4.33 4.01
N TYR A 97 8.70 -3.82 3.29
CA TYR A 97 8.85 -2.62 2.47
C TYR A 97 9.15 -1.38 3.31
N ALA A 98 8.57 -1.26 4.51
CA ALA A 98 8.86 -0.15 5.41
C ALA A 98 10.30 -0.21 5.95
N ARG A 99 10.78 -1.41 6.28
CA ARG A 99 12.20 -1.64 6.61
C ARG A 99 13.14 -1.29 5.47
N LEU A 100 12.75 -1.60 4.22
CA LEU A 100 13.52 -1.19 3.03
C LEU A 100 13.58 0.34 2.92
N CYS A 101 12.45 1.04 3.05
CA CYS A 101 12.44 2.51 3.05
C CYS A 101 13.30 3.10 4.16
N ARG A 102 13.29 2.49 5.36
CA ARG A 102 14.15 2.92 6.46
C ARG A 102 15.63 2.75 6.12
N LYS A 103 16.01 1.57 5.60
CA LYS A 103 17.39 1.30 5.18
C LYS A 103 17.85 2.25 4.07
N ILE A 104 16.98 2.57 3.10
CA ILE A 104 17.30 3.58 2.07
C ILE A 104 17.51 4.95 2.72
N THR A 105 16.66 5.36 3.65
CA THR A 105 16.81 6.63 4.38
C THR A 105 18.17 6.72 5.08
N ASP A 106 18.61 5.63 5.71
CA ASP A 106 19.83 5.59 6.50
C ASP A 106 21.11 5.45 5.64
N GLN A 107 21.03 4.84 4.44
CA GLN A 107 22.22 4.49 3.62
C GLN A 107 22.33 5.21 2.28
N ILE A 108 21.33 6.00 1.88
CA ILE A 108 21.42 6.78 0.65
C ILE A 108 22.54 7.82 0.77
N SER A 109 23.27 8.01 -0.33
CA SER A 109 24.42 8.91 -0.37
C SER A 109 24.01 10.36 -0.16
N MET A 110 24.79 11.09 0.64
CA MET A 110 24.60 12.54 0.86
C MET A 110 24.82 13.37 -0.41
N LYS A 111 25.38 12.78 -1.47
CA LYS A 111 25.54 13.43 -2.78
C LYS A 111 24.27 13.39 -3.63
N VAL A 112 23.30 12.55 -3.26
CA VAL A 112 21.98 12.54 -3.91
C VAL A 112 21.22 13.75 -3.40
N GLN A 113 20.91 14.69 -4.30
CA GLN A 113 20.18 15.91 -3.99
C GLN A 113 19.13 16.20 -5.08
N ASP A 114 18.19 17.08 -4.76
CA ASP A 114 17.23 17.64 -5.71
C ASP A 114 17.32 19.16 -5.66
N ASP A 115 17.77 19.77 -6.76
CA ASP A 115 17.97 21.21 -6.88
C ASP A 115 16.63 21.98 -6.82
N ASP A 116 15.49 21.32 -7.12
CA ASP A 116 14.15 21.93 -7.14
C ASP A 116 13.46 21.92 -5.75
N ILE A 117 14.00 21.18 -4.78
CA ILE A 117 13.41 21.05 -3.44
C ILE A 117 14.37 21.62 -2.40
N LEU A 118 14.06 22.84 -1.97
CA LEU A 118 14.87 23.59 -1.02
C LEU A 118 14.29 23.53 0.40
N ASP A 119 15.18 23.61 1.38
CA ASP A 119 14.82 23.83 2.78
C ASP A 119 14.53 25.32 3.07
N ASN A 120 14.25 25.63 4.33
CA ASN A 120 13.96 27.00 4.77
C ASN A 120 15.16 27.97 4.61
N GLU A 121 16.37 27.44 4.46
CA GLU A 121 17.61 28.19 4.28
C GLU A 121 17.98 28.33 2.80
N GLY A 122 17.14 27.80 1.89
CA GLY A 122 17.36 27.82 0.44
C GLY A 122 18.37 26.77 -0.04
N LYS A 123 18.74 25.79 0.80
CA LYS A 123 19.65 24.71 0.44
C LYS A 123 18.86 23.49 -0.08
N PRO A 124 19.33 22.81 -1.13
CA PRO A 124 18.67 21.62 -1.62
C PRO A 124 18.68 20.50 -0.57
N PHE A 125 17.56 19.80 -0.46
CA PHE A 125 17.49 18.59 0.36
C PHE A 125 18.45 17.53 -0.22
N ALA A 126 19.17 16.84 0.65
CA ALA A 126 20.12 15.80 0.26
C ALA A 126 19.98 14.53 1.11
N GLY A 127 20.46 13.41 0.55
CA GLY A 127 20.54 12.12 1.22
C GLY A 127 19.22 11.66 1.84
N GLY A 128 19.28 11.19 3.09
CA GLY A 128 18.13 10.64 3.80
C GLY A 128 17.00 11.65 4.03
N GLN A 129 17.31 12.94 4.18
CA GLN A 129 16.30 13.98 4.33
C GLN A 129 15.50 14.19 3.03
N LEU A 130 16.19 14.17 1.89
CA LEU A 130 15.52 14.20 0.58
C LEU A 130 14.62 12.98 0.40
N PHE A 131 15.12 11.78 0.72
CA PHE A 131 14.32 10.56 0.63
C PHE A 131 13.05 10.65 1.49
N ARG A 132 13.17 11.12 2.74
CA ARG A 132 12.03 11.31 3.63
C ARG A 132 11.02 12.32 3.07
N LYS A 133 11.50 13.41 2.44
CA LYS A 133 10.65 14.41 1.80
C LYS A 133 9.84 13.81 0.64
N TYR A 134 10.50 13.05 -0.26
CA TYR A 134 9.80 12.33 -1.33
C TYR A 134 8.81 11.30 -0.79
N LEU A 135 9.19 10.56 0.25
CA LEU A 135 8.33 9.57 0.87
C LEU A 135 7.05 10.19 1.39
N LEU A 136 7.16 11.32 2.11
CA LEU A 136 6.00 12.04 2.65
C LEU A 136 5.07 12.55 1.55
N ASN A 137 5.62 13.24 0.54
CA ASN A 137 4.85 13.74 -0.59
C ASN A 137 4.14 12.59 -1.31
N ARG A 138 4.85 11.48 -1.53
CA ARG A 138 4.30 10.30 -2.19
C ARG A 138 3.17 9.66 -1.39
N CYS A 139 3.32 9.53 -0.08
CA CYS A 139 2.26 9.03 0.80
C CYS A 139 0.99 9.88 0.72
N GLN A 140 1.13 11.21 0.67
CA GLN A 140 -0.01 12.12 0.54
C GLN A 140 -0.73 11.92 -0.81
N GLU A 141 0.02 12.02 -1.91
CA GLU A 141 -0.54 11.87 -3.27
C GLU A 141 -1.20 10.50 -3.48
N ASP A 142 -0.51 9.42 -3.09
CA ASP A 142 -1.01 8.07 -3.28
C ASP A 142 -2.20 7.78 -2.36
N PHE A 143 -2.24 8.36 -1.16
CA PHE A 143 -3.37 8.20 -0.25
C PHE A 143 -4.63 8.87 -0.79
N GLU A 144 -4.53 10.15 -1.19
CA GLU A 144 -5.66 10.88 -1.75
C GLU A 144 -6.17 10.22 -3.04
N ARG A 145 -5.25 9.86 -3.94
CA ARG A 145 -5.60 9.20 -5.20
C ARG A 145 -6.15 7.80 -4.96
N GLY A 146 -5.50 7.00 -4.12
CA GLY A 146 -5.90 5.63 -3.82
C GLY A 146 -7.27 5.58 -3.15
N TRP A 147 -7.53 6.49 -2.22
CA TRP A 147 -8.83 6.63 -1.58
C TRP A 147 -9.92 7.09 -2.56
N ALA A 148 -9.64 8.09 -3.40
CA ALA A 148 -10.61 8.55 -4.40
C ALA A 148 -10.99 7.43 -5.39
N VAL A 149 -10.01 6.64 -5.83
CA VAL A 149 -10.25 5.47 -6.71
C VAL A 149 -11.08 4.40 -5.99
N LYS A 150 -10.80 4.13 -4.71
CA LYS A 150 -11.60 3.22 -3.88
C LYS A 150 -13.05 3.70 -3.76
N GLU A 151 -13.28 4.96 -3.41
CA GLU A 151 -14.62 5.55 -3.27
C GLU A 151 -15.40 5.49 -4.57
N ALA A 152 -14.78 5.87 -5.69
CA ALA A 152 -15.39 5.78 -7.01
C ALA A 152 -15.77 4.34 -7.37
N ALA A 153 -14.92 3.37 -7.03
CA ALA A 153 -15.17 1.96 -7.24
C ALA A 153 -16.33 1.42 -6.36
N SER A 154 -16.39 1.82 -5.08
CA SER A 154 -17.53 1.51 -4.19
C SER A 154 -18.83 2.12 -4.70
N ALA A 155 -18.82 3.39 -5.13
CA ALA A 155 -20.00 4.08 -5.65
C ALA A 155 -20.51 3.45 -6.96
N ALA A 156 -19.61 3.09 -7.88
CA ALA A 156 -19.96 2.40 -9.11
C ALA A 156 -20.59 1.02 -8.84
N ALA A 157 -20.04 0.27 -7.88
CA ALA A 157 -20.60 -1.02 -7.47
C ALA A 157 -22.00 -0.87 -6.84
N ALA A 158 -22.21 0.12 -5.97
CA ALA A 158 -23.51 0.39 -5.36
C ALA A 158 -24.57 0.79 -6.40
N ALA A 159 -24.24 1.69 -7.33
CA ALA A 159 -25.15 2.12 -8.39
C ALA A 159 -25.55 0.97 -9.33
N LYS A 160 -24.63 0.04 -9.60
CA LYS A 160 -24.90 -1.16 -10.41
C LYS A 160 -25.80 -2.14 -9.67
N ALA A 161 -25.57 -2.37 -8.37
CA ALA A 161 -26.45 -3.21 -7.57
C ALA A 161 -27.90 -2.70 -7.56
N THR A 162 -28.11 -1.37 -7.50
CA THR A 162 -29.45 -0.77 -7.61
C THR A 162 -30.07 -0.98 -9.01
N LYS A 163 -29.29 -0.84 -10.08
CA LYS A 163 -29.77 -1.07 -11.46
C LYS A 163 -30.09 -2.55 -11.72
N ASP A 164 -29.24 -3.46 -11.25
CA ASP A 164 -29.45 -4.90 -11.40
C ASP A 164 -30.63 -5.38 -10.58
N ALA A 165 -30.87 -4.79 -9.39
CA ALA A 165 -32.07 -5.03 -8.60
C ALA A 165 -33.34 -4.55 -9.35
N ALA A 166 -33.34 -3.34 -9.90
CA ALA A 166 -34.46 -2.81 -10.69
C ALA A 166 -34.71 -3.62 -11.99
N ALA A 167 -33.64 -4.08 -12.65
CA ALA A 167 -33.73 -4.94 -13.82
C ALA A 167 -34.29 -6.33 -13.48
N LYS A 168 -33.86 -6.94 -12.36
CA LYS A 168 -34.43 -8.20 -11.86
C LYS A 168 -35.90 -8.07 -11.45
N GLU A 169 -36.29 -6.93 -10.89
CA GLU A 169 -37.69 -6.63 -10.57
C GLU A 169 -38.55 -6.51 -11.83
N SER A 170 -38.00 -5.96 -12.93
CA SER A 170 -38.65 -5.92 -14.25
C SER A 170 -38.63 -7.24 -15.03
N ALA A 171 -37.71 -8.16 -14.70
CA ALA A 171 -37.52 -9.46 -15.36
C ALA A 171 -38.25 -10.62 -14.66
N ALA A 172 -39.05 -10.37 -13.62
CA ALA A 172 -39.88 -11.37 -12.93
C ALA A 172 -41.03 -11.97 -13.79
N LYS A 173 -40.93 -11.90 -15.13
CA LYS A 173 -41.71 -12.67 -16.11
C LYS A 173 -40.75 -13.29 -17.15
N GLY A 174 -40.05 -14.35 -16.77
CA GLY A 174 -39.24 -15.13 -17.72
C GLY A 174 -38.13 -15.87 -17.01
N GLY A 175 -38.33 -17.17 -16.81
CA GLY A 175 -37.42 -18.02 -16.04
C GLY A 175 -36.14 -18.40 -16.76
N ASP A 176 -35.27 -18.97 -15.92
CA ASP A 176 -34.01 -19.69 -16.18
C ASP A 176 -32.78 -18.87 -16.57
N VAL A 177 -31.79 -18.85 -15.66
CA VAL A 177 -30.37 -18.83 -16.03
C VAL A 177 -29.57 -19.62 -14.98
N GLY A 178 -29.37 -20.91 -15.23
CA GLY A 178 -28.22 -21.65 -14.70
C GLY A 178 -26.98 -21.29 -15.52
N GLY A 179 -26.25 -20.26 -15.10
CA GLY A 179 -24.99 -19.86 -15.70
C GLY A 179 -24.04 -19.36 -14.62
N VAL A 180 -22.87 -19.99 -14.50
CA VAL A 180 -21.78 -19.53 -13.64
C VAL A 180 -21.54 -18.06 -13.98
N GLU A 181 -21.88 -17.16 -13.05
CA GLU A 181 -21.62 -15.72 -13.18
C GLU A 181 -20.11 -15.53 -13.36
N SER A 182 -19.69 -15.39 -14.62
CA SER A 182 -18.34 -14.95 -14.95
C SER A 182 -18.21 -13.55 -14.37
N PHE A 183 -17.52 -13.42 -13.23
CA PHE A 183 -17.28 -12.14 -12.58
C PHE A 183 -16.70 -11.17 -13.62
N SER A 184 -17.45 -10.13 -13.97
CA SER A 184 -17.04 -9.17 -15.00
C SER A 184 -15.65 -8.58 -14.70
N ASP A 185 -14.85 -8.30 -15.72
CA ASP A 185 -13.54 -7.63 -15.58
C ASP A 185 -13.60 -6.36 -14.72
N GLU A 186 -14.76 -5.68 -14.75
CA GLU A 186 -15.09 -4.49 -13.96
C GLU A 186 -15.15 -4.80 -12.46
N TYR A 187 -15.76 -5.91 -12.04
CA TYR A 187 -15.80 -6.34 -10.63
C TYR A 187 -14.38 -6.61 -10.10
N HIS A 188 -13.56 -7.30 -10.89
CA HIS A 188 -12.17 -7.54 -10.53
C HIS A 188 -11.36 -6.23 -10.44
N ALA A 189 -11.65 -5.22 -11.27
CA ALA A 189 -11.01 -3.92 -11.18
C ALA A 189 -11.38 -3.17 -9.89
N VAL A 190 -12.67 -3.19 -9.50
CA VAL A 190 -13.16 -2.60 -8.25
C VAL A 190 -12.53 -3.28 -7.04
N ALA A 191 -12.56 -4.61 -6.98
CA ALA A 191 -11.96 -5.37 -5.87
C ALA A 191 -10.45 -5.10 -5.74
N ARG A 192 -9.72 -5.04 -6.87
CA ARG A 192 -8.30 -4.65 -6.88
C ARG A 192 -8.10 -3.24 -6.36
N ALA A 193 -8.91 -2.27 -6.79
CA ALA A 193 -8.80 -0.88 -6.32
C ALA A 193 -8.98 -0.77 -4.80
N LYS A 194 -9.99 -1.44 -4.25
CA LYS A 194 -10.23 -1.50 -2.79
C LYS A 194 -9.03 -2.07 -2.04
N ARG A 195 -8.59 -3.27 -2.45
CA ARG A 195 -7.46 -3.96 -1.82
C ARG A 195 -6.18 -3.12 -1.84
N ARG A 196 -5.87 -2.47 -2.97
CA ARG A 196 -4.69 -1.59 -3.09
C ARG A 196 -4.78 -0.37 -2.18
N GLY A 197 -5.96 0.22 -2.02
CA GLY A 197 -6.20 1.33 -1.09
C GLY A 197 -5.96 0.94 0.37
N LEU A 198 -6.42 -0.24 0.78
CA LEU A 198 -6.21 -0.75 2.14
C LEU A 198 -4.76 -1.19 2.38
N GLY A 199 -4.12 -1.82 1.39
CA GLY A 199 -2.70 -2.15 1.41
C GLY A 199 -1.82 -0.91 1.59
N LEU A 200 -2.18 0.20 0.93
CA LEU A 200 -1.50 1.49 1.12
C LEU A 200 -1.60 2.00 2.57
N ILE A 201 -2.78 1.93 3.19
CA ILE A 201 -2.98 2.38 4.57
C ILE A 201 -2.12 1.56 5.54
N ARG A 202 -2.07 0.23 5.34
CA ARG A 202 -1.21 -0.65 6.14
C ARG A 202 0.25 -0.27 5.98
N PHE A 203 0.70 -0.04 4.76
CA PHE A 203 2.06 0.38 4.47
C PHE A 203 2.41 1.75 5.10
N ILE A 204 1.52 2.74 5.00
CA ILE A 204 1.67 4.05 5.65
C ILE A 204 1.81 3.88 7.18
N GLY A 205 1.02 2.99 7.80
CA GLY A 205 1.14 2.68 9.21
C GLY A 205 2.52 2.14 9.61
N GLU A 206 3.07 1.21 8.83
CA GLU A 206 4.42 0.67 9.07
C GLU A 206 5.53 1.72 8.86
N LEU A 207 5.38 2.61 7.87
CA LEU A 207 6.31 3.74 7.67
C LEU A 207 6.26 4.74 8.84
N PHE A 208 5.07 5.03 9.35
CA PHE A 208 4.88 5.93 10.50
C PHE A 208 5.50 5.36 11.78
N LYS A 209 5.35 4.05 12.02
CA LYS A 209 5.98 3.35 13.14
C LYS A 209 7.51 3.50 13.13
N LEU A 210 8.12 3.57 11.95
CA LEU A 210 9.56 3.81 11.76
C LEU A 210 9.96 5.29 11.73
N GLN A 211 9.07 6.18 12.18
CA GLN A 211 9.28 7.62 12.29
C GLN A 211 9.64 8.30 10.96
N MET A 212 9.16 7.75 9.83
CA MET A 212 9.43 8.32 8.50
C MET A 212 8.33 9.26 8.01
N LEU A 213 7.15 9.22 8.63
CA LEU A 213 5.99 10.05 8.27
C LEU A 213 5.58 10.96 9.44
N THR A 214 4.73 11.94 9.15
CA THR A 214 4.16 12.88 10.13
C THR A 214 2.81 12.37 10.67
N GLU A 215 2.40 12.80 11.87
CA GLU A 215 1.09 12.46 12.43
C GLU A 215 -0.10 12.89 11.56
N ARG A 216 0.06 13.96 10.77
CA ARG A 216 -1.02 14.51 9.91
C ARG A 216 -1.61 13.46 8.97
N ILE A 217 -0.78 12.78 8.18
CA ILE A 217 -1.25 11.77 7.21
C ILE A 217 -1.91 10.58 7.93
N MET A 218 -1.45 10.23 9.14
CA MET A 218 -2.06 9.16 9.93
C MET A 218 -3.46 9.51 10.40
N HIS A 219 -3.66 10.74 10.88
CA HIS A 219 -5.00 11.21 11.24
C HIS A 219 -5.93 11.28 10.03
N GLU A 220 -5.41 11.62 8.84
CA GLU A 220 -6.18 11.58 7.59
C GLU A 220 -6.62 10.14 7.25
N CYS A 221 -5.73 9.14 7.37
CA CYS A 221 -6.07 7.71 7.23
C CYS A 221 -7.21 7.29 8.16
N ILE A 222 -7.10 7.60 9.46
CA ILE A 222 -8.11 7.22 10.47
C ILE A 222 -9.46 7.90 10.18
N LYS A 223 -9.45 9.18 9.81
CA LYS A 223 -10.67 9.92 9.47
C LYS A 223 -11.40 9.32 8.27
N LYS A 224 -10.66 8.91 7.23
CA LYS A 224 -11.23 8.29 6.03
C LYS A 224 -11.86 6.92 6.33
N LEU A 225 -11.16 6.07 7.09
CA LEU A 225 -11.69 4.76 7.51
C LEU A 225 -12.94 4.90 8.40
N LEU A 226 -13.01 5.94 9.23
CA LEU A 226 -14.19 6.26 10.07
C LEU A 226 -15.22 7.16 9.37
N GLY A 227 -15.09 7.37 8.06
CA GLY A 227 -15.94 8.30 7.30
C GLY A 227 -17.34 7.76 7.02
N ASN A 228 -17.46 6.46 6.71
CA ASN A 228 -18.71 5.83 6.32
C ASN A 228 -19.38 5.10 7.50
N ILE A 229 -20.21 5.81 8.24
CA ILE A 229 -20.95 5.26 9.39
C ILE A 229 -22.28 4.62 8.94
N GLU A 230 -22.83 5.04 7.81
CA GLU A 230 -24.14 4.59 7.35
C GLU A 230 -24.10 3.18 6.76
N ASN A 231 -23.03 2.85 6.05
CA ASN A 231 -22.79 1.52 5.51
C ASN A 231 -21.31 1.14 5.66
N PRO A 232 -20.85 0.81 6.87
CA PRO A 232 -19.44 0.54 7.12
C PRO A 232 -19.01 -0.77 6.42
N GLU A 233 -17.98 -0.70 5.58
CA GLU A 233 -17.42 -1.88 4.93
C GLU A 233 -16.56 -2.67 5.93
N GLU A 234 -16.66 -4.01 5.93
CA GLU A 234 -15.89 -4.86 6.85
C GLU A 234 -14.38 -4.65 6.70
N GLU A 235 -13.90 -4.51 5.46
CA GLU A 235 -12.49 -4.30 5.15
C GLU A 235 -11.94 -2.98 5.74
N ASP A 236 -12.78 -1.94 5.83
CA ASP A 236 -12.42 -0.66 6.44
C ASP A 236 -12.28 -0.76 7.96
N ILE A 237 -13.19 -1.51 8.60
CA ILE A 237 -13.11 -1.79 10.04
C ILE A 237 -11.85 -2.61 10.34
N GLU A 238 -11.58 -3.65 9.55
CA GLU A 238 -10.39 -4.49 9.71
C GLU A 238 -9.10 -3.69 9.52
N SER A 239 -9.05 -2.84 8.49
CA SER A 239 -7.91 -1.94 8.24
C SER A 239 -7.71 -0.93 9.38
N LEU A 240 -8.78 -0.31 9.88
CA LEU A 240 -8.74 0.62 11.02
C LEU A 240 -8.20 -0.06 12.28
N CYS A 241 -8.74 -1.22 12.63
CA CYS A 241 -8.32 -1.95 13.82
C CYS A 241 -6.87 -2.40 13.71
N THR A 242 -6.45 -2.88 12.53
CA THR A 242 -5.04 -3.25 12.27
C THR A 242 -4.12 -2.04 12.38
N LEU A 243 -4.49 -0.92 11.78
CA LEU A 243 -3.73 0.33 11.81
C LEU A 243 -3.53 0.83 13.25
N LEU A 244 -4.61 0.93 14.03
CA LEU A 244 -4.57 1.38 15.43
C LEU A 244 -3.83 0.41 16.33
N THR A 245 -3.86 -0.90 16.05
CA THR A 245 -3.04 -1.87 16.79
C THR A 245 -1.55 -1.65 16.54
N THR A 246 -1.16 -1.24 15.33
CA THR A 246 0.25 -1.00 14.97
C THR A 246 0.77 0.35 15.44
N VAL A 247 -0.01 1.43 15.29
CA VAL A 247 0.45 2.82 15.51
C VAL A 247 -0.19 3.52 16.70
N GLY A 248 -1.17 2.90 17.35
CA GLY A 248 -2.02 3.53 18.36
C GLY A 248 -1.24 4.10 19.55
N SER A 249 -0.25 3.38 20.05
CA SER A 249 0.61 3.84 21.15
C SER A 249 1.48 5.04 20.77
N VAL A 250 1.82 5.18 19.49
CA VAL A 250 2.67 6.25 18.97
C VAL A 250 1.85 7.52 18.71
N ILE A 251 0.60 7.38 18.26
CA ILE A 251 -0.26 8.51 17.89
C ILE A 251 -1.16 9.02 19.04
N ASP A 252 -1.37 8.24 20.11
CA ASP A 252 -2.16 8.66 21.29
C ASP A 252 -1.35 9.53 22.25
N THR A 253 -0.83 10.64 21.73
CA THR A 253 -0.08 11.65 22.48
C THR A 253 -1.01 12.62 23.21
N PRO A 254 -0.54 13.34 24.25
CA PRO A 254 -1.33 14.37 24.92
C PRO A 254 -1.90 15.41 23.95
N GLN A 255 -1.15 15.77 22.91
CA GLN A 255 -1.54 16.74 21.89
C GLN A 255 -2.65 16.21 20.97
N ALA A 256 -2.61 14.92 20.64
CA ALA A 256 -3.59 14.28 19.76
C ALA A 256 -4.81 13.68 20.52
N ARG A 257 -4.83 13.72 21.85
CA ARG A 257 -5.84 13.06 22.69
C ARG A 257 -7.28 13.42 22.31
N ALA A 258 -7.56 14.69 22.06
CA ALA A 258 -8.89 15.13 21.65
C ALA A 258 -9.36 14.46 20.33
N HIS A 259 -8.46 14.31 19.35
CA HIS A 259 -8.75 13.62 18.10
C HIS A 259 -9.00 12.13 18.34
N MET A 260 -8.14 11.51 19.15
CA MET A 260 -8.27 10.09 19.50
C MET A 260 -9.57 9.80 20.24
N ASP A 261 -10.02 10.67 21.13
CA ASP A 261 -11.29 10.51 21.85
C ASP A 261 -12.49 10.54 20.90
N VAL A 262 -12.47 11.43 19.89
CA VAL A 262 -13.49 11.46 18.84
C VAL A 262 -13.49 10.15 18.04
N TYR A 263 -12.32 9.66 17.63
CA TYR A 263 -12.22 8.40 16.88
C TYR A 263 -12.78 7.22 17.68
N PHE A 264 -12.37 7.08 18.95
CA PHE A 264 -12.81 5.99 19.80
C PHE A 264 -14.28 6.12 20.20
N SER A 265 -14.83 7.33 20.29
CA SER A 265 -16.27 7.54 20.45
C SER A 265 -17.04 7.00 19.23
N ARG A 266 -16.55 7.24 18.01
CA ARG A 266 -17.17 6.69 16.79
C ARG A 266 -17.04 5.17 16.73
N MET A 267 -15.88 4.62 17.06
CA MET A 267 -15.68 3.16 17.13
C MET A 267 -16.63 2.50 18.12
N LYS A 268 -16.86 3.11 19.29
CA LYS A 268 -17.86 2.62 20.27
C LYS A 268 -19.28 2.63 19.70
N GLY A 269 -19.63 3.62 18.89
CA GLY A 269 -20.91 3.65 18.17
C GLY A 269 -21.03 2.53 17.15
N LEU A 270 -19.99 2.32 16.32
CA LEU A 270 -19.96 1.25 15.33
C LEU A 270 -20.04 -0.14 15.98
N ALA A 271 -19.32 -0.37 17.09
CA ALA A 271 -19.31 -1.65 17.79
C ALA A 271 -20.68 -2.04 18.41
N LYS A 272 -21.60 -1.08 18.55
CA LYS A 272 -22.97 -1.31 19.05
C LYS A 272 -24.02 -1.29 17.94
N SER A 273 -23.62 -0.99 16.71
CA SER A 273 -24.53 -0.87 15.57
C SER A 273 -24.93 -2.25 15.05
N GLU A 274 -26.21 -2.44 14.76
CA GLU A 274 -26.72 -3.65 14.09
C GLU A 274 -26.21 -3.78 12.65
N LYS A 275 -25.66 -2.70 12.07
CA LYS A 275 -25.07 -2.69 10.73
C LYS A 275 -23.68 -3.35 10.67
N VAL A 276 -23.09 -3.66 11.82
CA VAL A 276 -21.76 -4.25 11.93
C VAL A 276 -21.92 -5.68 12.45
N ASN A 277 -21.35 -6.65 11.73
CA ASN A 277 -21.41 -8.04 12.15
C ASN A 277 -20.63 -8.27 13.48
N SER A 278 -20.93 -9.36 14.17
CA SER A 278 -20.33 -9.64 15.49
C SER A 278 -18.79 -9.73 15.46
N ARG A 279 -18.19 -10.28 14.40
CA ARG A 279 -16.72 -10.39 14.26
C ARG A 279 -16.09 -9.00 14.23
N MET A 280 -16.63 -8.09 13.43
CA MET A 280 -16.15 -6.70 13.33
C MET A 280 -16.41 -5.91 14.62
N ALA A 281 -17.56 -6.13 15.27
CA ALA A 281 -17.87 -5.52 16.55
C ALA A 281 -16.87 -5.95 17.65
N PHE A 282 -16.53 -7.24 17.73
CA PHE A 282 -15.50 -7.73 18.66
C PHE A 282 -14.12 -7.17 18.34
N MET A 283 -13.75 -7.08 17.06
CA MET A 283 -12.47 -6.49 16.66
C MET A 283 -12.34 -5.02 17.08
N LEU A 284 -13.43 -4.23 16.96
CA LEU A 284 -13.49 -2.86 17.46
C LEU A 284 -13.36 -2.81 18.98
N GLN A 285 -14.06 -3.68 19.71
CA GLN A 285 -14.00 -3.77 21.16
C GLN A 285 -12.58 -4.10 21.66
N ASP A 286 -11.88 -5.01 21.00
CA ASP A 286 -10.50 -5.38 21.34
C ASP A 286 -9.56 -4.16 21.27
N VAL A 287 -9.70 -3.32 20.24
CA VAL A 287 -8.87 -2.11 20.09
C VAL A 287 -9.29 -1.02 21.08
N ILE A 288 -10.59 -0.85 21.33
CA ILE A 288 -11.10 0.08 22.36
C ILE A 288 -10.51 -0.27 23.73
N GLU A 289 -10.48 -1.56 24.05
CA GLU A 289 -9.93 -2.05 25.31
C GLU A 289 -8.40 -1.98 25.36
N LEU A 290 -7.73 -2.21 24.23
CA LEU A 290 -6.28 -2.00 24.11
C LEU A 290 -5.91 -0.57 24.50
N ARG A 291 -6.67 0.43 24.03
CA ARG A 291 -6.45 1.84 24.41
C ARG A 291 -6.74 2.10 25.89
N SER A 292 -7.84 1.57 26.44
CA SER A 292 -8.16 1.77 27.87
C SER A 292 -7.11 1.14 28.80
N ASN A 293 -6.43 0.10 28.34
CA ASN A 293 -5.31 -0.53 29.04
C ASN A 293 -3.95 0.15 28.77
N GLY A 294 -3.95 1.37 28.23
CA GLY A 294 -2.73 2.13 27.94
C GLY A 294 -1.86 1.50 26.85
N TRP A 295 -2.49 0.90 25.84
CA TRP A 295 -1.83 0.23 24.70
C TRP A 295 -0.98 -0.98 25.07
N LYS A 296 -1.23 -1.59 26.24
CA LYS A 296 -0.56 -2.82 26.68
C LYS A 296 -1.37 -4.04 26.25
N SER A 297 -0.77 -4.92 25.44
CA SER A 297 -1.41 -6.18 25.03
C SER A 297 -1.58 -7.12 26.22
N ARG A 298 -2.79 -7.66 26.43
CA ARG A 298 -3.08 -8.66 27.48
C ARG A 298 -2.54 -10.05 27.13
N LYS A 299 -2.42 -10.36 25.85
CA LYS A 299 -1.75 -11.57 25.36
C LYS A 299 -0.29 -11.18 25.16
N GLY A 300 0.61 -11.72 25.98
CA GLY A 300 2.05 -11.60 25.78
C GLY A 300 2.45 -12.25 24.45
N THR A 301 2.29 -11.53 23.35
CA THR A 301 2.88 -11.92 22.08
C THR A 301 4.29 -11.38 22.09
N ALA A 302 5.24 -12.31 22.15
CA ALA A 302 6.63 -12.11 21.79
C ALA A 302 6.71 -11.58 20.35
N ARG A 303 6.49 -10.27 20.17
CA ARG A 303 7.15 -9.52 19.11
C ARG A 303 8.43 -9.02 19.75
N VAL A 304 9.56 -9.55 19.26
CA VAL A 304 10.90 -9.11 19.63
C VAL A 304 10.89 -7.59 19.68
N SER A 305 10.99 -7.03 20.88
CA SER A 305 11.37 -5.63 21.04
C SER A 305 12.73 -5.52 20.36
N SER A 306 12.77 -4.90 19.19
CA SER A 306 14.00 -4.23 18.80
C SER A 306 14.14 -3.07 19.78
N ASN A 307 14.88 -3.31 20.87
CA ASN A 307 15.41 -2.27 21.74
C ASN A 307 15.93 -1.14 20.84
N MET A 308 15.22 -0.01 20.82
CA MET A 308 15.86 1.25 20.52
C MET A 308 16.63 1.62 21.80
N PRO A 309 17.97 1.70 21.77
CA PRO A 309 18.66 2.34 22.86
C PRO A 309 18.27 3.82 22.87
N ASP A 310 17.84 4.31 24.03
CA ASP A 310 17.74 5.74 24.33
C ASP A 310 19.09 6.38 23.97
N MET A 311 19.10 7.27 22.99
CA MET A 311 20.19 8.23 22.80
C MET A 311 19.68 9.62 23.10
N LEU A 312 20.20 10.14 24.22
CA LEU A 312 20.38 11.56 24.49
C LEU A 312 21.13 12.24 23.34
#